data_AF-A0A357XR79-F1
#
_entry.id   AF-A0A357XR79-F1
#
_cell.length_a   1.000
_cell.length_b   1.000
_cell.length_c   1.000
_cell.angle_alpha   90.00
_cell.angle_beta   90.00
_cell.angle_gamma   90.00
#
_symmetry.space_group_name_H-M   'P 1'
#
loop_
_entity.id
_entity.type
_entity.pdbx_description
1 polymer ?
#
loop_
_entity_poly.entity_id
_entity_poly.type
_entity_poly.pdbx_seq_one_letter_code
_entity_poly.pdbx_strand_id
1 'polypeptide(L)'
;MRTLHLLAILSLLVFTGCHDPHVSGHVKFSDGTPLTGGVVILQNETSQGIGEIYPDGSFTMYQYKPGDGLKRGQYKGYISGAVIADDAGNTTSLIPAKYADMSASGITYDSDKDKGKLDIVIDAKPPN
;
A
#
# COMPACT_ATOMS: atom_id res chain seq x y z
N MET A 1 -54.67 -24.68 16.55
CA MET A 1 -53.83 -23.52 16.91
C MET A 1 -52.39 -23.99 17.04
N ARG A 2 -51.78 -24.26 15.89
CA ARG A 2 -50.45 -24.85 15.72
C ARG A 2 -49.68 -23.88 14.81
N THR A 3 -48.38 -23.75 15.04
CA THR A 3 -47.39 -23.16 14.14
C THR A 3 -47.59 -21.68 13.77
N LEU A 4 -47.34 -20.75 14.69
CA LEU A 4 -47.20 -19.34 14.31
C LEU A 4 -46.09 -18.56 15.05
N HIS A 5 -45.01 -19.22 15.50
CA HIS A 5 -43.88 -18.52 16.15
C HIS A 5 -42.50 -18.91 15.61
N LEU A 6 -42.42 -19.60 14.46
CA LEU A 6 -41.16 -20.12 13.92
C LEU A 6 -40.49 -19.26 12.83
N LEU A 7 -40.98 -18.03 12.59
CA LEU A 7 -40.51 -17.19 11.47
C LEU A 7 -39.73 -15.93 11.89
N ALA A 8 -39.34 -15.77 13.15
CA ALA A 8 -38.73 -14.53 13.66
C ALA A 8 -37.24 -14.63 14.03
N ILE A 9 -36.56 -15.76 13.79
CA ILE A 9 -35.18 -16.00 14.27
C ILE A 9 -34.12 -16.04 13.15
N LEU A 10 -34.51 -15.92 11.87
CA LEU A 10 -33.58 -16.16 10.75
C LEU A 10 -33.00 -14.90 10.07
N SER A 11 -33.15 -13.71 10.65
CA SER A 11 -32.71 -12.45 10.00
C SER A 11 -31.50 -11.77 10.68
N LEU A 12 -30.72 -12.50 11.47
CA LEU A 12 -29.40 -12.04 11.94
C LEU A 12 -28.30 -12.78 11.16
N LEU A 13 -28.33 -12.72 9.82
CA LEU A 13 -27.12 -13.00 9.04
C LEU A 13 -26.17 -11.82 9.25
N VAL A 14 -25.30 -12.01 10.23
CA VAL A 14 -24.19 -11.12 10.56
C VAL A 14 -23.33 -10.98 9.30
N PHE A 15 -23.23 -9.77 8.77
CA PHE A 15 -22.24 -9.41 7.76
C PHE A 15 -20.85 -9.50 8.40
N THR A 16 -20.28 -10.71 8.48
CA THR A 16 -18.86 -10.87 8.81
C THR A 16 -18.08 -10.41 7.59
N GLY A 17 -17.73 -9.12 7.56
CA GLY A 17 -16.83 -8.56 6.57
C GLY A 17 -15.51 -9.30 6.63
N CYS A 18 -15.23 -10.13 5.63
CA CYS A 18 -13.92 -10.73 5.43
C CYS A 18 -12.96 -9.59 5.07
N HIS A 19 -12.23 -9.09 6.06
CA HIS A 19 -11.20 -8.11 5.85
C HIS A 19 -9.89 -8.87 5.60
N ASP A 20 -9.41 -8.81 4.36
CA ASP A 20 -8.07 -9.28 4.02
C ASP A 20 -7.06 -8.18 4.39
N PRO A 21 -6.16 -8.41 5.38
CA PRO A 21 -5.17 -7.43 5.77
C PRO A 21 -4.03 -7.32 4.76
N HIS A 22 -3.89 -8.26 3.82
CA HIS A 22 -2.78 -8.26 2.86
C HIS A 22 -2.91 -7.08 1.89
N VAL A 23 -1.84 -6.29 1.78
CA VAL A 23 -1.75 -5.20 0.81
C VAL A 23 -0.53 -5.43 -0.07
N SER A 24 -0.74 -5.38 -1.37
CA SER A 24 0.29 -5.61 -2.40
C SER A 24 0.07 -4.67 -3.57
N GLY A 25 1.12 -4.42 -4.34
CA GLY A 25 0.98 -3.73 -5.61
C GLY A 25 2.33 -3.40 -6.24
N HIS A 26 2.32 -2.46 -7.17
CA HIS A 26 3.51 -2.09 -7.92
C HIS A 26 3.77 -0.58 -7.91
N VAL A 27 5.04 -0.22 -7.95
CA VAL A 27 5.49 1.14 -8.22
C VAL A 27 6.11 1.19 -9.61
N LYS A 28 5.59 2.06 -10.47
CA LYS A 28 6.09 2.25 -11.83
C LYS A 28 6.15 3.72 -12.22
N PHE A 29 7.04 4.02 -13.14
CA PHE A 29 7.06 5.31 -13.81
C PHE A 29 5.91 5.43 -14.81
N SER A 30 5.63 6.67 -15.22
CA SER A 30 4.56 6.99 -16.17
C SER A 30 4.67 6.29 -17.52
N ASP A 31 5.88 5.87 -17.91
CA ASP A 31 6.15 5.08 -19.11
C ASP A 31 5.98 3.56 -18.92
N GLY A 32 5.64 3.12 -17.71
CA GLY A 32 5.45 1.72 -17.34
C GLY A 32 6.68 1.02 -16.81
N THR A 33 7.86 1.65 -16.83
CA THR A 33 9.09 1.08 -16.26
C THR A 33 8.92 0.89 -14.76
N PRO A 34 9.30 -0.26 -14.19
CA PRO A 34 9.22 -0.47 -12.74
C PRO A 34 10.23 0.40 -11.99
N LEU A 35 9.85 0.87 -10.80
CA LEU A 35 10.83 1.42 -9.86
C LEU A 35 11.56 0.25 -9.19
N THR A 36 12.87 0.17 -9.35
CA THR A 36 13.64 -1.05 -9.03
C THR A 36 14.10 -1.15 -7.57
N GLY A 37 13.67 -0.24 -6.70
CA GLY A 37 14.07 -0.23 -5.30
C GLY A 37 13.50 0.94 -4.50
N GLY A 38 13.67 0.85 -3.19
CA GLY A 38 13.09 1.77 -2.21
C GLY A 38 12.05 1.08 -1.33
N VAL A 39 11.31 1.89 -0.58
CA VAL A 39 10.36 1.43 0.43
C VAL A 39 9.10 2.27 0.34
N VAL A 40 7.95 1.65 0.10
CA VAL A 40 6.64 2.27 0.27
C VAL A 40 6.31 2.29 1.75
N ILE A 41 6.01 3.47 2.29
CA ILE A 41 5.57 3.64 3.66
C ILE A 41 4.14 4.15 3.63
N LEU A 42 3.23 3.47 4.34
CA LEU A 42 1.85 3.91 4.54
C LEU A 42 1.65 4.23 6.02
N GLN A 43 1.13 5.42 6.33
CA GLN A 43 0.95 5.87 7.70
C GLN A 43 -0.43 6.49 7.92
N ASN A 44 -0.98 6.24 9.10
CA ASN A 44 -2.11 6.96 9.67
C ASN A 44 -1.79 7.34 11.13
N GLU A 45 -2.78 7.84 11.87
CA GLU A 45 -2.59 8.32 13.25
C GLU A 45 -2.12 7.23 14.24
N THR A 46 -2.39 5.96 13.96
CA THR A 46 -2.20 4.85 14.92
C THR A 46 -1.37 3.69 14.37
N SER A 47 -1.02 3.73 13.09
CA SER A 47 -0.50 2.59 12.35
C SER A 47 0.44 3.05 11.23
N GLN A 48 1.51 2.29 11.04
CA GLN A 48 2.45 2.44 9.94
C GLN A 48 2.71 1.06 9.34
N GLY A 49 2.67 0.97 8.02
CA GLY A 49 3.10 -0.19 7.26
C GLY A 49 4.30 0.14 6.37
N ILE A 50 5.06 -0.89 6.05
CA ILE A 50 6.28 -0.83 5.25
C ILE A 50 6.16 -1.88 4.15
N GLY A 51 6.56 -1.53 2.93
CA GLY A 51 6.69 -2.44 1.80
C GLY A 51 7.97 -2.19 1.05
N GLU A 52 8.92 -3.12 1.11
CA GLU A 52 10.13 -3.07 0.30
C GLU A 52 9.77 -3.28 -1.18
N ILE A 53 10.36 -2.45 -2.04
CA ILE A 53 10.13 -2.50 -3.49
C ILE A 53 11.18 -3.43 -4.11
N TYR A 54 10.72 -4.50 -4.75
CA TYR A 54 11.55 -5.44 -5.49
C TYR A 54 11.96 -4.88 -6.87
N PRO A 55 12.98 -5.46 -7.54
CA PRO A 55 13.44 -4.97 -8.84
C PRO A 55 12.39 -4.95 -9.95
N ASP A 56 11.31 -5.72 -9.83
CA ASP A 56 10.17 -5.70 -10.75
C ASP A 56 9.11 -4.63 -10.41
N GLY A 57 9.39 -3.80 -9.40
CA GLY A 57 8.50 -2.77 -8.89
C GLY A 57 7.44 -3.27 -7.92
N SER A 58 7.33 -4.58 -7.69
CA SER A 58 6.34 -5.14 -6.77
C SER A 58 6.72 -4.89 -5.31
N PHE A 59 5.72 -4.81 -4.43
CA PHE A 59 5.90 -4.77 -2.99
C PHE A 59 4.75 -5.47 -2.26
N THR A 60 4.99 -5.91 -1.03
CA THR A 60 3.97 -6.38 -0.10
C THR A 60 4.13 -5.66 1.22
N MET A 61 3.03 -5.12 1.75
CA MET A 61 3.03 -4.40 3.00
C MET A 61 3.04 -5.35 4.20
N TYR A 62 3.75 -4.93 5.24
CA TYR A 62 3.68 -5.49 6.58
C TYR A 62 3.76 -4.37 7.61
N GLN A 63 3.31 -4.64 8.84
CA GLN A 63 3.35 -3.69 9.94
C GLN A 63 4.40 -4.07 11.00
N TYR A 64 4.37 -5.31 11.47
CA TYR A 64 5.30 -5.82 12.49
C TYR A 64 6.18 -6.94 11.97
N LYS A 65 5.62 -7.81 11.11
CA LYS A 65 6.35 -8.93 10.51
C LYS A 65 5.80 -9.27 9.13
N PRO A 66 6.61 -9.82 8.21
CA PRO A 66 6.14 -10.23 6.89
C PRO A 66 4.84 -11.06 6.97
N GLY A 67 3.84 -10.66 6.18
CA GLY A 67 2.56 -11.35 6.05
C GLY A 67 1.47 -10.95 7.06
N ASP A 68 1.72 -10.05 8.01
CA ASP A 68 0.65 -9.53 8.89
C ASP A 68 -0.22 -8.45 8.22
N GLY A 69 0.25 -7.87 7.12
CA GLY A 69 -0.48 -6.90 6.32
C GLY A 69 -0.62 -5.56 7.02
N LEU A 70 -1.74 -4.90 6.76
CA LEU A 70 -2.05 -3.58 7.30
C LEU A 70 -3.40 -3.60 8.02
N LYS A 71 -3.47 -2.96 9.20
CA LYS A 71 -4.76 -2.73 9.87
C LYS A 71 -5.70 -1.93 8.98
N ARG A 72 -7.00 -2.23 9.06
CA ARG A 72 -8.07 -1.44 8.43
C ARG A 72 -7.93 0.05 8.75
N GLY A 73 -8.09 0.89 7.74
CA GLY A 73 -8.03 2.34 7.88
C GLY A 73 -7.69 3.06 6.58
N GLN A 74 -7.59 4.39 6.70
CA GLN A 74 -7.15 5.29 5.65
C GLN A 74 -5.72 5.74 5.94
N TYR A 75 -4.88 5.72 4.91
CA TYR A 75 -3.45 5.95 5.01
C TYR A 75 -3.00 6.97 3.97
N LYS A 76 -1.99 7.74 4.35
CA LYS A 76 -1.16 8.51 3.42
C LYS A 76 0.16 7.79 3.23
N GLY A 77 0.74 7.90 2.05
CA GLY A 77 1.97 7.21 1.71
C GLY A 77 3.10 8.12 1.26
N TYR A 78 4.30 7.59 1.27
CA TYR A 78 5.47 8.17 0.60
C TYR A 78 6.47 7.05 0.30
N ILE A 79 7.47 7.35 -0.52
CA ILE A 79 8.52 6.42 -0.91
C ILE A 79 9.85 6.91 -0.34
N SER A 80 10.52 6.04 0.41
CA SER A 80 11.86 6.31 0.94
C SER A 80 12.91 5.41 0.27
N GLY A 81 14.17 5.82 0.29
CA GLY A 81 15.29 4.98 -0.15
C GLY A 81 15.31 4.62 -1.64
N ALA A 82 14.51 5.27 -2.48
CA ALA A 82 14.52 5.09 -3.93
C ALA A 82 15.71 5.85 -4.53
N VAL A 83 16.92 5.32 -4.35
CA VAL A 83 18.18 5.92 -4.80
C VAL A 83 19.05 4.89 -5.51
N ILE A 84 19.93 5.36 -6.40
CA ILE A 84 21.08 4.61 -6.92
C ILE A 84 22.35 5.16 -6.32
N ALA A 85 23.27 4.28 -5.93
CA ALA A 85 24.61 4.64 -5.48
C ALA A 85 25.62 4.46 -6.61
N ASP A 86 26.53 5.41 -6.79
CA ASP A 86 27.69 5.24 -7.67
C ASP A 86 28.85 4.50 -6.96
N ASP A 87 29.92 4.20 -7.70
CA ASP A 87 31.11 3.52 -7.16
C ASP A 87 31.82 4.32 -6.04
N ALA A 88 31.56 5.63 -5.95
CA ALA A 88 32.09 6.50 -4.92
C ALA A 88 31.14 6.61 -3.69
N GLY A 89 29.96 5.97 -3.74
CA GLY A 89 28.95 6.00 -2.69
C GLY A 89 28.03 7.24 -2.72
N ASN A 90 28.09 8.07 -3.76
CA ASN A 90 27.14 9.17 -3.92
C ASN A 90 25.78 8.61 -4.32
N THR A 91 24.71 9.17 -3.76
CA THR A 91 23.34 8.71 -4.03
C THR A 91 22.60 9.69 -4.92
N THR A 92 21.90 9.17 -5.93
CA THR A 92 21.00 9.93 -6.81
C THR A 92 19.58 9.42 -6.62
N SER A 93 18.62 10.34 -6.40
CA SER A 93 17.21 9.99 -6.27
C SER A 93 16.64 9.47 -7.59
N LEU A 94 15.91 8.36 -7.52
CA LEU A 94 15.18 7.78 -8.65
C LEU A 94 13.81 8.43 -8.87
N ILE A 95 13.29 9.13 -7.86
CA ILE A 95 11.95 9.70 -7.84
C ILE A 95 11.98 11.22 -7.64
N PRO A 96 10.98 11.95 -8.16
CA PRO A 96 10.77 13.35 -7.81
C PRO A 96 10.54 13.52 -6.30
N ALA A 97 11.08 14.61 -5.73
CA ALA A 97 11.05 14.88 -4.29
C ALA A 97 9.63 14.81 -3.67
N LYS A 98 8.57 15.16 -4.43
CA LYS A 98 7.18 15.08 -3.94
C LYS A 98 6.81 13.67 -3.46
N TYR A 99 7.31 12.62 -4.09
CA TYR A 99 6.99 11.24 -3.73
C TYR A 99 7.71 10.77 -2.46
N ALA A 100 8.78 11.46 -2.05
CA ALA A 100 9.47 11.24 -0.79
C ALA A 100 8.86 12.03 0.39
N ASP A 101 7.87 12.89 0.12
CA ASP A 101 7.20 13.72 1.13
C ASP A 101 5.78 13.22 1.39
N MET A 102 5.47 12.91 2.65
CA MET A 102 4.15 12.38 3.05
C MET A 102 2.98 13.33 2.77
N SER A 103 3.21 14.64 2.78
CA SER A 103 2.16 15.64 2.55
C SER A 103 1.94 15.94 1.07
N ALA A 104 2.97 15.78 0.25
CA ALA A 104 2.96 16.13 -1.17
C ALA A 104 2.89 14.94 -2.15
N SER A 105 3.11 13.71 -1.69
CA SER A 105 3.17 12.52 -2.56
C SER A 105 1.88 12.25 -3.32
N GLY A 106 0.73 12.59 -2.72
CA GLY A 106 -0.59 12.19 -3.21
C GLY A 106 -0.86 10.68 -3.13
N ILE A 107 0.03 9.89 -2.50
CA ILE A 107 -0.17 8.46 -2.31
C ILE A 107 -1.17 8.27 -1.17
N THR A 108 -2.26 7.56 -1.44
CA THR A 108 -3.29 7.24 -0.46
C THR A 108 -3.68 5.78 -0.56
N TYR A 109 -4.08 5.19 0.57
CA TYR A 109 -4.66 3.85 0.60
C TYR A 109 -5.85 3.83 1.56
N ASP A 110 -6.98 3.33 1.10
CA ASP A 110 -8.21 3.13 1.86
C ASP A 110 -8.55 1.65 1.84
N SER A 111 -8.39 0.97 2.98
CA SER A 111 -8.60 -0.47 3.09
C SER A 111 -9.96 -0.95 2.62
N ASP A 112 -10.96 -0.08 2.61
CA ASP A 112 -12.35 -0.42 2.31
C ASP A 112 -12.64 -0.32 0.81
N LYS A 113 -11.92 0.58 0.14
CA LYS A 113 -12.06 0.83 -1.30
C LYS A 113 -11.08 0.01 -2.12
N ASP A 114 -9.83 -0.04 -1.66
CA ASP A 114 -8.70 -0.54 -2.43
C ASP A 114 -8.50 -2.06 -2.27
N LYS A 115 -9.06 -2.65 -1.20
CA LYS A 115 -9.16 -4.10 -1.01
C LYS A 115 -7.82 -4.84 -1.19
N GLY A 116 -6.77 -4.33 -0.57
CA GLY A 116 -5.45 -4.96 -0.59
C GLY A 116 -4.62 -4.70 -1.85
N LYS A 117 -5.05 -3.79 -2.74
CA LYS A 117 -4.33 -3.42 -3.95
C LYS A 117 -3.91 -1.96 -3.94
N LEU A 118 -2.63 -1.70 -4.21
CA LEU A 118 -2.09 -0.34 -4.29
C LEU A 118 -1.07 -0.23 -5.42
N ASP A 119 -1.49 0.31 -6.55
CA ASP A 119 -0.57 0.63 -7.66
C ASP A 119 -0.24 2.12 -7.64
N ILE A 120 1.06 2.43 -7.65
CA ILE A 120 1.59 3.79 -7.58
C ILE A 120 2.24 4.13 -8.93
N VAL A 121 1.83 5.26 -9.51
CA VAL A 121 2.43 5.79 -10.73
C VAL A 121 3.24 7.05 -10.41
N ILE A 122 4.55 6.98 -10.67
CA ILE A 122 5.48 8.09 -10.59
C ILE A 122 5.36 8.92 -11.87
N ASP A 123 4.90 10.14 -11.74
CA ASP A 123 4.74 11.13 -12.82
C ASP A 123 6.11 11.74 -13.17
N ALA A 124 6.98 10.88 -13.69
CA ALA A 124 8.28 11.17 -14.25
C ALA A 124 8.70 9.99 -15.14
N LYS A 125 9.81 10.17 -15.87
CA LYS A 125 10.55 9.08 -16.49
C LYS A 125 11.62 8.57 -15.52
N PRO A 126 12.05 7.31 -15.63
CA PRO A 126 13.23 6.83 -14.95
C PRO A 126 14.43 7.73 -15.28
N PRO A 127 15.32 8.03 -14.31
CA PRO A 127 16.60 8.64 -14.62
C PRO A 127 17.44 7.68 -15.49
N ASN A 128 18.22 8.26 -16.41
CA ASN A 128 19.13 7.53 -17.30
C ASN A 128 20.35 6.99 -16.55
#